data_AF-A0A2U8DK48-F1
#
_entry.id   AF-A0A2U8DK48-F1
#
_cell.length_a   1.000
_cell.length_b   1.000
_cell.length_c   1.000
_cell.angle_alpha   90.00
_cell.angle_beta   90.00
_cell.angle_gamma   90.00
#
_symmetry.space_group_name_H-M   'P 1'
#
loop_
_entity.id
_entity.type
_entity.pdbx_description
1 polymer ?
#
loop_
_entity_poly.entity_id
_entity_poly.type
_entity_poly.pdbx_seq_one_letter_code
_entity_poly.pdbx_strand_id
1 'polypeptide(L)'
;MKTKSITNYKERLEILRQNSIKTKLIELNQCKELIFQLKKQDTSSMTKSELYHHERKLNLQVNKKKILIQKLSILGYNADRRGRPTKDDSQKYKNTHIRMTCYFTTHNSKILKDLKEQGSIENISSFLNELLESYFALSKDGADDEKEN
;
A
#
# COMPACT_ATOMS: atom_id res chain seq x y z
N MET A 1 -36.07 2.04 27.52
CA MET A 1 -35.60 0.66 27.86
C MET A 1 -35.19 -0.18 26.64
N LYS A 2 -34.60 0.38 25.55
CA LYS A 2 -34.17 -0.39 24.36
C LYS A 2 -32.66 -0.71 24.31
N THR A 3 -31.86 -0.12 25.20
CA THR A 3 -30.39 -0.19 25.17
C THR A 3 -29.82 -1.54 25.62
N LYS A 4 -30.46 -2.23 26.58
CA LYS A 4 -30.00 -3.53 27.10
C LYS A 4 -30.03 -4.68 26.07
N SER A 5 -30.93 -4.62 25.09
CA SER A 5 -31.04 -5.62 24.01
C SER A 5 -29.92 -5.49 22.97
N ILE A 6 -29.55 -4.24 22.65
CA ILE A 6 -28.51 -3.94 21.65
C ILE A 6 -27.11 -4.26 22.20
N THR A 7 -26.86 -4.01 23.48
CA THR A 7 -25.58 -4.37 24.14
C THR A 7 -25.34 -5.88 24.12
N ASN A 8 -26.36 -6.67 24.44
CA ASN A 8 -26.27 -8.14 24.44
C ASN A 8 -26.00 -8.71 23.02
N TYR A 9 -26.59 -8.10 21.98
CA TYR A 9 -26.31 -8.47 20.59
C TYR A 9 -24.87 -8.16 20.16
N LYS A 10 -24.35 -6.97 20.52
CA LYS A 10 -22.96 -6.58 20.23
C LYS A 10 -21.96 -7.51 20.92
N GLU A 11 -22.18 -7.84 22.19
CA GLU A 11 -21.35 -8.78 22.93
C GLU A 11 -21.32 -10.17 22.26
N ARG A 12 -22.48 -10.66 21.84
CA ARG A 12 -22.58 -11.94 21.14
C ARG A 12 -21.83 -11.94 19.81
N LEU A 13 -21.93 -10.86 19.03
CA LEU A 13 -21.17 -10.70 17.78
C LEU A 13 -19.65 -10.70 18.02
N GLU A 14 -19.20 -10.02 19.07
CA GLU A 14 -17.79 -9.96 19.40
C GLU A 14 -17.25 -11.33 19.84
N ILE A 15 -18.03 -12.10 20.62
CA ILE A 15 -17.68 -13.48 20.99
C ILE A 15 -17.56 -14.37 19.74
N LEU A 16 -18.52 -14.28 18.80
CA LEU A 16 -18.47 -15.03 17.54
C LEU A 16 -17.25 -14.66 16.70
N ARG A 17 -16.93 -13.36 16.63
CA ARG A 17 -15.73 -12.86 15.94
C ARG A 17 -14.45 -13.40 16.58
N GLN A 18 -14.33 -13.34 17.90
CA GLN A 18 -13.16 -13.87 18.62
C GLN A 18 -13.00 -15.37 18.42
N ASN A 19 -14.09 -16.14 18.44
CA ASN A 19 -14.07 -17.57 18.16
C ASN A 19 -13.62 -17.85 16.72
N SER A 20 -14.10 -17.08 15.75
CA SER A 20 -13.68 -17.18 14.35
C SER A 20 -12.19 -16.87 14.14
N ILE A 21 -11.66 -15.89 14.88
CA ILE A 21 -10.23 -15.59 14.89
C ILE A 21 -9.45 -16.77 15.48
N LYS A 22 -9.86 -17.30 16.63
CA LYS A 22 -9.19 -18.43 17.29
C LYS A 22 -9.11 -19.67 16.38
N THR A 23 -10.22 -20.06 15.75
CA THR A 23 -10.23 -21.22 14.84
C THR A 23 -9.31 -21.01 13.65
N LYS A 24 -9.35 -19.83 13.02
CA LYS A 24 -8.46 -19.50 11.90
C LYS A 24 -6.99 -19.42 12.29
N LEU A 25 -6.67 -19.06 13.53
CA LEU A 25 -5.30 -19.10 14.03
C LEU A 25 -4.77 -20.52 14.20
N ILE A 26 -5.61 -21.42 14.71
CA ILE A 26 -5.27 -22.84 14.78
C ILE A 26 -5.01 -23.39 13.38
N GLU A 27 -5.92 -23.13 12.43
CA GLU A 27 -5.75 -23.53 11.02
C GLU A 27 -4.48 -22.95 10.40
N LEU A 28 -4.15 -21.69 10.70
CA LEU A 28 -2.95 -21.03 10.20
C LEU A 28 -1.67 -21.71 10.74
N ASN A 29 -1.65 -22.06 12.03
CA ASN A 29 -0.50 -22.71 12.66
C ASN A 29 -0.31 -24.12 12.10
N GLN A 30 -1.37 -24.91 11.99
CA GLN A 30 -1.32 -26.23 11.34
C GLN A 30 -0.82 -26.13 9.90
N CYS A 31 -1.25 -25.11 9.16
CA CYS A 31 -0.79 -24.87 7.80
C CYS A 31 0.71 -24.51 7.76
N LYS A 32 1.20 -23.68 8.69
CA LYS A 32 2.62 -23.36 8.82
C LYS A 32 3.48 -24.58 9.14
N GLU A 33 3.02 -25.42 10.08
CA GLU A 33 3.69 -26.67 10.44
C GLU A 33 3.77 -27.63 9.25
N LEU A 34 2.67 -27.80 8.52
CA LEU A 34 2.65 -28.65 7.33
C LEU A 34 3.58 -28.13 6.23
N ILE A 35 3.62 -26.82 5.99
CA ILE A 35 4.58 -26.21 5.05
C ILE A 35 6.01 -26.50 5.49
N PHE A 36 6.30 -26.38 6.79
CA PHE A 36 7.62 -26.65 7.33
C PHE A 36 8.03 -28.12 7.15
N GLN A 37 7.11 -29.06 7.43
CA GLN A 37 7.33 -30.49 7.22
C GLN A 37 7.60 -30.80 5.75
N LEU A 38 6.76 -30.30 4.83
CA LEU A 38 6.94 -30.50 3.38
C LEU A 38 8.26 -29.91 2.88
N LYS A 39 8.66 -28.74 3.38
CA LYS A 39 9.96 -28.13 3.00
C LYS A 39 11.17 -28.89 3.54
N LYS A 40 11.02 -29.59 4.67
CA LYS A 40 12.09 -30.38 5.28
C LYS A 40 12.19 -31.80 4.71
N GLN A 41 11.17 -32.25 3.98
CA GLN A 41 11.16 -33.58 3.41
C GLN A 41 12.26 -33.69 2.35
N ASP A 42 13.08 -34.73 2.45
CA ASP A 42 14.07 -35.03 1.42
C ASP A 42 13.34 -35.50 0.15
N THR A 43 13.64 -34.83 -0.96
CA THR A 43 13.00 -35.06 -2.27
C THR A 43 13.95 -35.74 -3.26
N SER A 44 15.19 -36.03 -2.85
CA SER A 44 16.24 -36.59 -3.71
C SER A 44 15.92 -37.98 -4.27
N SER A 45 15.13 -38.77 -3.55
CA SER A 45 14.71 -40.13 -3.94
C SER A 45 13.35 -40.20 -4.63
N MET A 46 12.66 -39.06 -4.81
CA MET A 46 11.32 -39.05 -5.40
C MET A 46 11.36 -39.23 -6.91
N THR A 47 10.42 -40.01 -7.44
CA THR A 47 10.16 -40.05 -8.88
C THR A 47 9.59 -38.70 -9.36
N LYS A 48 9.66 -38.44 -10.68
CA LYS A 48 9.18 -37.17 -11.27
C LYS A 48 7.70 -36.88 -10.94
N SER A 49 6.86 -37.92 -10.89
CA SER A 49 5.45 -37.79 -10.54
C SER A 49 5.25 -37.43 -9.06
N GLU A 50 5.97 -38.10 -8.17
CA GLU A 50 5.94 -37.82 -6.73
C GLU A 50 6.42 -36.42 -6.41
N LEU A 51 7.50 -35.98 -7.06
CA LEU A 51 8.02 -34.62 -6.92
C LEU A 51 6.96 -33.58 -7.33
N TYR A 52 6.31 -33.78 -8.48
CA TYR A 52 5.23 -32.89 -8.92
C TYR A 52 4.06 -32.83 -7.93
N HIS A 53 3.64 -33.98 -7.41
CA HIS A 53 2.59 -34.04 -6.38
C HIS A 53 3.01 -33.34 -5.09
N HIS A 54 4.27 -33.50 -4.67
CA HIS A 54 4.84 -32.85 -3.51
C HIS A 54 4.86 -31.32 -3.66
N GLU A 55 5.37 -30.81 -4.79
CA GLU A 55 5.39 -29.38 -5.10
C GLU A 55 3.97 -28.80 -5.16
N ARG A 56 3.03 -29.50 -5.81
CA ARG A 56 1.63 -29.09 -5.87
C ARG A 56 1.01 -29.01 -4.48
N LYS A 57 1.28 -29.99 -3.61
CA LYS A 57 0.82 -30.01 -2.21
C LYS A 57 1.40 -28.83 -1.44
N LEU A 58 2.70 -28.56 -1.57
CA LEU A 58 3.36 -27.42 -0.92
C LEU A 58 2.76 -26.09 -1.38
N ASN A 59 2.60 -25.89 -2.69
CA ASN A 59 2.01 -24.68 -3.25
C ASN A 59 0.57 -24.46 -2.78
N LEU A 60 -0.23 -25.52 -2.68
CA LEU A 60 -1.58 -25.45 -2.14
C LEU A 60 -1.58 -24.95 -0.70
N GLN A 61 -0.68 -25.44 0.15
CA GLN A 61 -0.59 -24.98 1.54
C GLN A 61 -0.09 -23.52 1.64
N VAL A 62 0.87 -23.11 0.81
CA VAL A 62 1.33 -21.72 0.75
C VAL A 62 0.18 -20.78 0.36
N ASN A 63 -0.63 -21.16 -0.62
CA ASN A 63 -1.82 -20.38 -1.02
C ASN A 63 -2.87 -20.36 0.08
N LYS A 64 -3.14 -21.49 0.73
CA LYS A 64 -4.05 -21.58 1.89
C LYS A 64 -3.61 -20.64 3.02
N LYS A 65 -2.30 -20.59 3.33
CA LYS A 65 -1.72 -19.65 4.31
C LYS A 65 -2.02 -18.19 3.94
N LYS A 66 -1.80 -17.78 2.68
CA LYS A 66 -2.08 -16.41 2.22
C LYS A 66 -3.56 -16.04 2.41
N ILE A 67 -4.46 -16.93 2.02
CA ILE A 67 -5.92 -16.74 2.17
C ILE A 67 -6.31 -16.62 3.66
N LEU A 68 -5.73 -17.46 4.53
CA LEU A 68 -5.99 -17.40 5.97
C LEU A 68 -5.55 -16.07 6.58
N ILE A 69 -4.38 -15.55 6.19
CA ILE A 69 -3.88 -14.25 6.64
C ILE A 69 -4.83 -13.12 6.19
N GLN A 70 -5.30 -13.14 4.95
CA GLN A 70 -6.26 -12.16 4.45
C GLN A 70 -7.59 -12.22 5.23
N LYS A 71 -8.13 -13.43 5.46
CA LYS A 71 -9.36 -13.63 6.24
C LYS A 71 -9.21 -13.14 7.68
N LEU A 72 -8.06 -13.39 8.30
CA LEU A 72 -7.74 -12.87 9.64
C LEU A 72 -7.67 -11.34 9.66
N SER A 73 -7.05 -10.73 8.65
CA SER A 73 -6.97 -9.27 8.52
C SER A 73 -8.36 -8.62 8.39
N ILE A 74 -9.26 -9.22 7.59
CA ILE A 74 -10.67 -8.76 7.48
C ILE A 74 -11.39 -8.82 8.83
N LEU A 75 -11.10 -9.84 9.66
CA LEU A 75 -11.63 -9.95 11.01
C LEU A 75 -10.94 -9.00 12.02
N GLY A 76 -10.02 -8.15 11.57
CA GLY A 76 -9.25 -7.22 12.40
C GLY A 76 -8.07 -7.84 13.13
N TYR A 77 -7.72 -9.09 12.82
CA TYR A 77 -6.48 -9.72 13.30
C TYR A 77 -5.35 -9.43 12.30
N ASN A 78 -4.52 -8.44 12.64
CA ASN A 78 -3.34 -8.12 11.85
C ASN A 78 -2.18 -9.03 12.29
N ALA A 79 -1.94 -10.09 11.51
CA ALA A 79 -1.02 -11.17 11.86
C ALA A 79 0.47 -10.80 11.92
N ASP A 80 0.84 -9.57 11.59
CA ASP A 80 2.21 -9.07 11.73
C ASP A 80 2.22 -7.56 12.01
N ARG A 81 2.45 -7.19 13.27
CA ARG A 81 2.95 -5.86 13.66
C ARG A 81 4.28 -5.94 14.41
N ARG A 82 4.98 -7.09 14.35
CA ARG A 82 6.36 -7.17 14.86
C ARG A 82 7.31 -6.71 13.77
N GLY A 83 7.59 -5.42 13.76
CA GLY A 83 8.52 -4.78 12.83
C GLY A 83 8.16 -3.32 12.56
N ARG A 84 9.15 -2.54 12.13
CA ARG A 84 8.92 -1.19 11.60
C ARG A 84 8.00 -1.32 10.37
N PRO A 85 6.93 -0.52 10.23
CA PRO A 85 6.16 -0.47 9.00
C PRO A 85 7.11 -0.20 7.83
N THR A 86 7.25 -1.16 6.91
CA THR A 86 7.95 -0.93 5.65
C THR A 86 7.13 0.08 4.87
N LYS A 87 7.60 1.32 4.83
CA LYS A 87 7.08 2.31 3.88
C LYS A 87 7.28 1.72 2.49
N ASP A 88 6.22 1.64 1.72
CA ASP A 88 6.29 1.23 0.33
C ASP A 88 7.26 2.20 -0.40
N ASP A 89 8.22 1.70 -1.18
CA ASP A 89 9.23 2.58 -1.81
C ASP A 89 8.56 3.64 -2.71
N SER A 90 7.39 3.29 -3.26
CA SER A 90 6.51 4.18 -4.01
C SER A 90 5.97 5.37 -3.19
N GLN A 91 5.76 5.21 -1.89
CA GLN A 91 5.28 6.27 -0.99
C GLN A 91 6.41 7.20 -0.54
N LYS A 92 7.66 6.71 -0.46
CA LYS A 92 8.82 7.52 -0.09
C LYS A 92 9.18 8.55 -1.17
N TYR A 93 8.93 8.24 -2.44
CA TYR A 93 9.29 9.13 -3.56
C TYR A 93 8.16 10.10 -3.93
N LYS A 94 6.90 9.65 -3.91
CA LYS A 94 5.73 10.47 -4.28
C LYS A 94 5.50 11.65 -3.34
N ASN A 95 5.81 11.50 -2.05
CA ASN A 95 5.52 12.54 -1.06
C ASN A 95 6.58 13.65 -0.99
N THR A 96 7.77 13.46 -1.58
CA THR A 96 8.88 14.42 -1.50
C THR A 96 9.23 15.06 -2.85
N HIS A 97 8.90 14.44 -3.98
CA HIS A 97 9.26 14.97 -5.30
C HIS A 97 8.15 14.76 -6.33
N ILE A 98 7.17 15.67 -6.35
CA ILE A 98 6.34 15.86 -7.56
C ILE A 98 7.22 16.61 -8.56
N ARG A 99 7.95 15.88 -9.40
CA ARG A 99 8.65 16.49 -10.54
C ARG A 99 7.61 16.89 -11.57
N MET A 100 7.31 18.19 -11.67
CA MET A 100 6.55 18.73 -12.79
C MET A 100 7.48 18.83 -14.00
N THR A 101 7.20 18.01 -15.02
CA THR A 101 7.87 18.11 -16.32
C THR A 101 7.03 19.01 -17.22
N CYS A 102 7.59 20.15 -17.62
CA CYS A 102 7.00 21.04 -18.62
C CYS A 102 7.87 21.07 -19.89
N TYR A 103 7.21 21.17 -21.04
CA TYR A 103 7.90 21.31 -22.33
C TYR A 103 7.98 22.79 -22.68
N PHE A 104 9.20 23.32 -22.75
CA PHE A 104 9.43 24.68 -23.22
C PHE A 104 9.69 24.68 -24.72
N THR A 105 9.25 25.75 -25.39
CA THR A 105 9.74 26.06 -26.73
C THR A 105 11.24 26.38 -26.68
N THR A 106 11.90 26.26 -27.83
CA THR A 106 13.34 26.59 -27.95
C THR A 106 13.63 28.05 -27.59
N HIS A 107 12.70 28.95 -27.90
CA HIS A 107 12.79 30.38 -27.54
C HIS A 107 12.74 30.58 -26.03
N ASN A 108 11.75 30.02 -25.33
CA ASN A 108 11.61 30.15 -23.88
C ASN A 108 12.79 29.51 -23.14
N SER A 109 13.29 28.39 -23.66
CA SER A 109 14.48 27.73 -23.12
C SER A 109 15.73 28.61 -23.21
N LYS A 110 15.85 29.42 -24.27
CA LYS A 110 16.97 30.35 -24.45
C LYS A 110 16.87 31.53 -23.48
N ILE A 111 15.68 32.12 -23.34
CA ILE A 111 15.42 33.21 -22.39
C ILE A 111 15.79 32.80 -20.96
N LEU A 112 15.36 31.60 -20.52
CA LEU A 112 15.67 31.12 -19.17
C LEU A 112 17.17 30.91 -18.94
N LYS A 113 17.93 30.53 -19.97
CA LYS A 113 19.39 30.42 -19.89
C LYS A 113 20.04 31.80 -19.82
N ASP A 114 19.63 32.71 -20.69
CA ASP A 114 20.14 34.08 -20.73
C ASP A 114 19.91 34.79 -19.38
N LEU A 115 18.72 34.64 -18.78
CA LEU A 115 18.41 35.19 -17.45
C LEU A 115 19.28 34.62 -16.33
N LYS A 116 19.64 33.34 -16.41
CA LYS A 116 20.55 32.71 -15.45
C LYS A 116 21.98 33.20 -15.64
N GLU A 117 22.44 33.30 -16.88
CA GLU A 117 23.79 33.78 -17.22
C GLU A 117 23.98 35.25 -16.85
N GLN A 118 22.93 36.07 -16.95
CA GLN A 118 22.90 37.46 -16.49
C GLN A 118 22.78 37.60 -14.97
N GLY A 119 22.64 36.49 -14.22
CA GLY A 119 22.49 36.49 -12.76
C GLY A 119 21.15 37.04 -12.27
N SER A 120 20.17 37.22 -13.17
CA SER A 120 18.83 37.67 -12.81
C SER A 120 18.02 36.58 -12.09
N ILE A 121 18.35 35.32 -12.35
CA ILE A 121 17.83 34.16 -11.61
C ILE A 121 18.97 33.23 -11.20
N GLU A 122 18.95 32.75 -9.95
CA GLU A 122 19.98 31.84 -9.44
C GLU A 122 19.80 30.41 -9.98
N ASN A 123 18.53 29.96 -10.04
CA ASN A 123 18.18 28.61 -10.44
C ASN A 123 16.87 28.59 -11.25
N ILE A 124 16.94 28.05 -12.48
CA ILE A 124 15.78 27.94 -13.38
C ILE A 124 14.64 27.15 -12.73
N SER A 125 14.94 26.06 -12.01
CA SER A 125 13.91 25.24 -11.36
C SER A 125 13.23 25.97 -10.20
N SER A 126 13.98 26.73 -9.39
CA SER A 126 13.38 27.54 -8.30
C SER A 126 12.48 28.62 -8.87
N PHE A 127 12.99 29.35 -9.87
CA PHE A 127 12.25 30.39 -10.56
C PHE A 127 10.93 29.87 -11.18
N LEU A 128 10.96 28.71 -11.83
CA LEU A 128 9.76 28.11 -12.42
C LEU A 128 8.77 27.66 -11.35
N ASN A 129 9.24 27.11 -10.22
CA ASN A 129 8.35 26.73 -9.12
C ASN A 129 7.65 27.96 -8.53
N GLU A 130 8.39 29.04 -8.27
CA GLU A 130 7.84 30.31 -7.76
C GLU A 130 6.85 30.92 -8.75
N LEU A 131 7.18 30.92 -10.05
CA LEU A 131 6.29 31.42 -11.11
C LEU A 131 4.98 30.62 -11.15
N LEU A 132 5.06 29.29 -11.12
CA LEU A 132 3.88 28.42 -11.13
C LEU A 132 3.06 28.56 -9.85
N GLU A 133 3.71 28.66 -8.69
CA GLU A 133 3.02 28.92 -7.42
C GLU A 133 2.26 30.24 -7.46
N SER A 134 2.86 31.31 -7.98
CA SER A 134 2.17 32.59 -8.13
C SER A 134 0.97 32.50 -9.07
N TYR A 135 1.13 31.85 -10.22
CA TYR A 135 0.07 31.68 -11.21
C TYR A 135 -1.10 30.83 -10.67
N PHE A 136 -0.81 29.72 -9.99
CA PHE A 136 -1.83 28.86 -9.43
C PHE A 136 -2.45 29.42 -8.13
N ALA A 137 -1.71 30.22 -7.36
CA ALA A 137 -2.27 30.95 -6.22
C ALA A 137 -3.30 31.98 -6.71
N LEU A 138 -3.00 32.73 -7.77
CA LEU A 138 -3.93 33.66 -8.42
C LEU A 138 -5.21 32.97 -8.94
N SER A 139 -5.11 31.71 -9.39
CA SER A 139 -6.27 30.95 -9.86
C SER A 139 -7.20 30.42 -8.76
N LYS A 140 -6.80 30.53 -7.48
CA LYS A 140 -7.64 30.12 -6.33
C LYS A 140 -8.54 31.22 -5.81
N ASP A 141 -8.18 32.49 -6.01
CA ASP A 141 -8.95 33.64 -5.52
C ASP A 141 -10.01 34.13 -6.54
N GLY A 142 -10.10 33.51 -7.72
CA GLY A 142 -11.01 33.93 -8.82
C GLY A 142 -12.10 32.93 -9.19
N ALA A 143 -12.33 31.88 -8.40
CA ALA A 143 -13.28 30.81 -8.71
C ALA A 143 -14.58 30.84 -7.87
N ASP A 144 -14.91 31.97 -7.23
CA ASP A 144 -16.12 32.11 -6.41
C ASP A 144 -17.11 33.20 -6.88
N ASP A 145 -16.84 33.98 -7.94
CA ASP A 145 -17.71 35.10 -8.36
C ASP A 145 -18.41 34.93 -9.74
N GLU A 146 -18.75 33.71 -10.14
CA GLU A 146 -19.74 33.50 -11.22
C GLU A 146 -20.79 32.45 -10.85
N LYS A 147 -21.57 32.78 -9.82
CA LYS A 147 -22.97 32.32 -9.69
C LYS A 147 -23.84 33.42 -9.10
N GLU A 148 -24.19 34.42 -9.92
CA GLU A 148 -25.44 35.18 -9.73
C GLU A 148 -25.76 36.01 -10.99
N ASN A 149 -26.55 35.43 -11.89
CA ASN A 149 -27.79 35.96 -12.48
C ASN A 149 -28.20 35.17 -13.73
#